data_AF-A0A2R7SQ50-F1
#
_entry.id   AF-A0A2R7SQ50-F1
#
_cell.length_a   1.000
_cell.length_b   1.000
_cell.length_c   1.000
_cell.angle_alpha   90.00
_cell.angle_beta   90.00
_cell.angle_gamma   90.00
#
_symmetry.space_group_name_H-M   'P 1'
#
loop_
_entity.id
_entity.type
_entity.pdbx_description
1 polymer ?
#
loop_
_entity_poly.entity_id
_entity_poly.type
_entity_poly.pdbx_seq_one_letter_code
_entity_poly.pdbx_strand_id
1 'polypeptide(L)'
;MTADFIRECILRDPDQDERLDVFLADMLFAAKCTALMHLYGQVVETTPPGKVTHDNVNALERTLVECAKLRNEYAHADWIGLRQESFVRVKSLSKKRGLFHKYRKFDLARMEADVDFIRQSRDELQAFHERIMDQAYGRA
;
A
#
# COMPACT_ATOMS: atom_id res chain seq x y z
N MET A 1 1.96 20.44 -16.06
CA MET A 1 1.65 20.11 -17.46
C MET A 1 1.01 18.73 -17.57
N THR A 2 1.67 17.60 -17.30
CA THR A 2 1.03 16.28 -17.35
C THR A 2 -0.02 16.05 -16.25
N ALA A 3 0.23 16.53 -15.02
CA ALA A 3 -0.71 16.39 -13.91
C ALA A 3 -2.05 17.14 -14.14
N ASP A 4 -2.00 18.28 -14.84
CA ASP A 4 -3.20 19.10 -15.12
C ASP A 4 -4.15 18.37 -16.10
N PHE A 5 -3.59 17.71 -17.11
CA PHE A 5 -4.38 16.89 -18.04
C PHE A 5 -4.97 15.64 -17.37
N ILE A 6 -4.22 14.97 -16.48
CA ILE A 6 -4.73 13.85 -15.69
C ILE A 6 -5.91 14.30 -14.83
N ARG A 7 -5.77 15.43 -14.14
CA ARG A 7 -6.85 16.01 -13.32
C ARG A 7 -8.08 16.34 -14.16
N GLU A 8 -7.90 16.93 -15.34
CA GLU A 8 -9.02 17.25 -16.24
C GLU A 8 -9.76 15.99 -16.69
N CYS A 9 -9.03 14.94 -17.07
CA CYS A 9 -9.62 13.65 -17.45
C CYS A 9 -10.39 12.97 -16.32
N ILE A 10 -9.98 13.15 -15.06
CA ILE A 10 -10.67 12.58 -13.89
C ILE A 10 -11.92 13.41 -13.55
N LEU A 11 -11.81 14.75 -13.48
CA LEU A 11 -12.89 15.61 -12.97
C LEU A 11 -14.04 15.86 -13.94
N ARG A 12 -13.86 15.64 -15.25
CA ARG A 12 -14.84 15.99 -16.28
C ARG A 12 -15.53 14.80 -16.94
N ASP A 13 -15.31 13.59 -16.43
CA ASP A 13 -15.88 12.38 -17.02
C ASP A 13 -17.28 12.07 -16.46
N PRO A 14 -18.24 11.58 -17.28
CA PRO A 14 -19.48 11.00 -16.77
C PRO A 14 -19.30 9.60 -16.14
N ASP A 15 -18.27 8.84 -16.53
CA ASP A 15 -17.93 7.49 -16.06
C ASP A 15 -16.66 7.51 -15.17
N GLN A 16 -16.60 8.45 -14.20
CA GLN A 16 -15.38 8.75 -13.43
C GLN A 16 -14.77 7.53 -12.72
N ASP A 17 -15.61 6.63 -12.22
CA ASP A 17 -15.18 5.50 -11.39
C ASP A 17 -14.32 4.51 -12.17
N GLU A 18 -14.70 4.14 -13.40
CA GLU A 18 -13.95 3.15 -14.19
C GLU A 18 -12.55 3.67 -14.62
N ARG A 19 -12.46 4.94 -15.04
CA ARG A 19 -11.17 5.53 -15.42
C ARG A 19 -10.26 5.75 -14.22
N LEU A 20 -10.85 6.11 -13.08
CA LEU A 20 -10.11 6.21 -11.83
C LEU A 20 -9.57 4.84 -11.42
N ASP A 21 -10.36 3.78 -11.54
CA ASP A 21 -9.93 2.41 -11.26
C ASP A 21 -8.77 1.97 -12.16
N VAL A 22 -8.83 2.26 -13.46
CA VAL A 22 -7.72 1.99 -14.40
C VAL A 22 -6.48 2.79 -14.03
N PHE A 23 -6.62 4.09 -13.75
CA PHE A 23 -5.51 4.95 -13.35
C PHE A 23 -4.86 4.44 -12.06
N LEU A 24 -5.66 4.08 -11.07
CA LEU A 24 -5.18 3.50 -9.83
C LEU A 24 -4.54 2.14 -10.10
N ALA A 25 -5.08 1.28 -10.97
CA ALA A 25 -4.49 -0.03 -11.28
C ALA A 25 -3.03 0.07 -11.74
N ASP A 26 -2.69 1.10 -12.50
CA ASP A 26 -1.33 1.34 -12.99
C ASP A 26 -0.37 1.94 -11.94
N MET A 27 -0.90 2.44 -10.81
CA MET A 27 -0.07 2.97 -9.73
C MET A 27 0.60 1.88 -8.89
N LEU A 28 1.87 2.10 -8.54
CA LEU A 28 2.56 1.30 -7.54
C LEU A 28 1.85 1.36 -6.19
N PHE A 29 1.81 0.25 -5.45
CA PHE A 29 1.15 0.19 -4.14
C PHE A 29 1.67 1.25 -3.16
N ALA A 30 2.99 1.46 -3.11
CA ALA A 30 3.58 2.50 -2.27
C ALA A 30 3.08 3.91 -2.65
N ALA A 31 2.93 4.19 -3.94
CA ALA A 31 2.40 5.46 -4.41
C ALA A 31 0.93 5.66 -4.01
N LYS A 32 0.12 4.59 -4.04
CA LYS A 32 -1.27 4.63 -3.53
C LYS A 32 -1.30 4.94 -2.04
N CYS A 33 -0.49 4.27 -1.23
CA CYS A 33 -0.41 4.50 0.21
C CYS A 33 -0.01 5.94 0.52
N THR A 34 1.06 6.46 -0.10
CA THR A 34 1.49 7.85 0.10
C THR A 34 0.41 8.86 -0.29
N ALA A 35 -0.22 8.69 -1.46
CA ALA A 35 -1.31 9.56 -1.89
C ALA A 35 -2.47 9.53 -0.88
N LEU A 36 -2.85 8.34 -0.39
CA LEU A 36 -3.91 8.18 0.59
C LEU A 36 -3.57 8.83 1.94
N MET A 37 -2.33 8.72 2.43
CA MET A 37 -1.92 9.37 3.68
C MET A 37 -1.95 10.89 3.56
N HIS A 38 -1.56 11.45 2.41
CA HIS A 38 -1.70 12.89 2.17
C HIS A 38 -3.17 13.32 2.16
N LEU A 39 -4.05 12.55 1.52
CA LEU A 39 -5.49 12.83 1.53
C LEU A 39 -6.06 12.77 2.96
N TYR A 40 -5.68 11.76 3.75
CA TYR A 40 -6.08 11.67 5.15
C TYR A 40 -5.54 12.82 6.00
N GLY A 41 -4.28 13.22 5.80
CA GLY A 41 -3.71 14.39 6.47
C GLY A 41 -4.49 15.67 6.16
N GLN A 42 -4.86 15.88 4.89
CA GLN A 42 -5.71 17.01 4.49
C GLN A 42 -7.08 16.97 5.15
N VAL A 43 -7.71 15.79 5.25
CA VAL A 43 -9.00 15.64 5.94
C VAL A 43 -8.87 16.00 7.42
N VAL A 44 -7.81 15.56 8.09
CA VAL A 44 -7.53 15.92 9.51
C VAL A 44 -7.34 17.42 9.69
N GLU A 45 -6.70 18.11 8.75
CA GLU A 45 -6.46 19.56 8.81
C GLU A 45 -7.71 20.40 8.50
N THR A 46 -8.56 19.93 7.58
CA THR A 46 -9.70 20.70 7.05
C THR A 46 -11.01 20.46 7.77
N THR A 47 -11.09 19.38 8.56
CA THR A 47 -12.26 19.01 9.36
C THR A 47 -12.09 19.50 10.80
N PRO A 48 -13.16 19.83 11.54
CA PRO A 48 -13.06 20.14 12.95
C PRO A 48 -12.26 19.08 13.73
N PRO A 49 -11.52 19.48 14.79
CA PRO A 49 -10.74 18.55 15.60
C PRO A 49 -11.61 17.38 16.08
N GLY A 50 -11.23 16.17 15.68
CA GLY A 50 -11.96 14.94 15.99
C GLY A 50 -11.08 13.89 16.64
N LYS A 51 -11.53 12.64 16.59
CA LYS A 51 -10.84 11.50 17.20
C LYS A 51 -9.63 11.03 16.39
N VAL A 52 -9.61 11.28 15.09
CA VAL A 52 -8.50 10.93 14.20
C VAL A 52 -7.54 12.12 14.12
N THR A 53 -6.28 11.87 14.48
CA THR A 53 -5.19 12.86 14.49
C THR A 53 -4.09 12.50 13.48
N HIS A 54 -3.15 13.43 13.26
CA HIS A 54 -1.95 13.15 12.45
C HIS A 54 -1.11 11.99 13.00
N ASP A 55 -1.08 11.79 14.33
CA ASP A 55 -0.39 10.65 14.91
C ASP A 55 -1.03 9.32 14.50
N ASN A 56 -2.36 9.29 14.35
CA ASN A 56 -3.04 8.10 13.85
C ASN A 56 -2.74 7.86 12.36
N VAL A 57 -2.69 8.92 11.54
CA VAL A 57 -2.28 8.82 10.12
C VAL A 57 -0.84 8.31 10.00
N ASN A 58 0.09 8.85 10.80
CA ASN A 58 1.49 8.44 10.81
C ASN A 58 1.68 6.99 11.29
N ALA A 59 0.87 6.54 12.24
CA ALA A 59 0.88 5.14 12.69
C ALA A 59 0.43 4.20 11.56
N LEU A 60 -0.67 4.54 10.89
CA LEU A 60 -1.18 3.78 9.75
C LEU A 60 -0.16 3.75 8.60
N GLU A 61 0.50 4.87 8.30
CA GLU A 61 1.53 4.92 7.26
C GLU A 61 2.65 3.90 7.53
N ARG A 62 3.14 3.82 8.78
CA ARG A 62 4.19 2.85 9.16
C ARG A 62 3.73 1.42 8.93
N THR A 63 2.49 1.09 9.29
CA THR A 63 1.89 -0.24 9.04
C THR A 63 1.85 -0.53 7.54
N LEU A 64 1.36 0.41 6.74
CA LEU A 64 1.23 0.24 5.29
C LEU A 64 2.58 0.12 4.58
N VAL A 65 3.60 0.84 5.05
CA VAL A 65 4.97 0.74 4.52
C VAL A 65 5.56 -0.65 4.77
N GLU A 66 5.41 -1.20 5.98
CA GLU A 66 5.88 -2.56 6.26
C GLU A 66 5.06 -3.60 5.47
N CYS A 67 3.74 -3.42 5.38
CA CYS A 67 2.87 -4.27 4.57
C CYS A 67 3.29 -4.26 3.08
N ALA A 68 3.58 -3.08 2.52
CA ALA A 68 4.08 -2.92 1.15
C ALA A 68 5.37 -3.72 0.93
N LYS A 69 6.30 -3.63 1.88
CA LYS A 69 7.58 -4.32 1.83
C LYS A 69 7.41 -5.83 1.86
N LEU A 70 6.62 -6.35 2.80
CA LEU A 70 6.33 -7.79 2.89
C LEU A 70 5.62 -8.29 1.63
N ARG A 71 4.55 -7.62 1.20
CA ARG A 71 3.81 -7.99 -0.02
C ARG A 71 4.71 -8.04 -1.26
N ASN A 72 5.56 -7.04 -1.45
CA ASN A 72 6.47 -7.00 -2.59
C ASN A 72 7.55 -8.07 -2.49
N GLU A 73 8.04 -8.38 -1.29
CA GLU A 73 8.98 -9.50 -1.09
C GLU A 73 8.36 -10.83 -1.51
N TYR A 74 7.11 -11.10 -1.12
CA TYR A 74 6.41 -12.31 -1.51
C TYR A 74 6.04 -12.35 -3.00
N ALA A 75 5.56 -11.23 -3.56
CA ALA A 75 5.14 -11.16 -4.96
C ALA A 75 6.30 -11.30 -5.96
N HIS A 76 7.51 -10.88 -5.58
CA HIS A 76 8.70 -10.95 -6.44
C HIS A 76 9.63 -12.13 -6.12
N ALA A 77 9.27 -12.94 -5.14
CA ALA A 77 9.98 -14.16 -4.81
C ALA A 77 9.70 -15.26 -5.84
N ASP A 78 10.74 -16.03 -6.14
CA ASP A 78 10.70 -17.13 -7.09
C ASP A 78 10.32 -18.43 -6.38
N TRP A 79 9.02 -18.68 -6.27
CA TRP A 79 8.47 -19.83 -5.55
C TRP A 79 8.60 -21.17 -6.29
N ILE A 80 9.09 -21.16 -7.54
CA ILE A 80 9.13 -22.36 -8.39
C ILE A 80 10.19 -23.34 -7.88
N GLY A 81 9.81 -24.61 -7.70
CA GLY A 81 10.73 -25.69 -7.35
C GLY A 81 11.17 -25.73 -5.88
N LEU A 82 10.44 -25.04 -5.00
CA LEU A 82 10.71 -25.00 -3.57
C LEU A 82 10.69 -26.37 -2.91
N ARG A 83 11.76 -26.69 -2.17
CA ARG A 83 11.78 -27.78 -1.19
C ARG A 83 11.78 -27.19 0.22
N GLN A 84 11.31 -27.96 1.19
CA GLN A 84 11.38 -27.59 2.60
C GLN A 84 12.82 -27.16 2.96
N GLU A 85 12.97 -26.02 3.64
CA GLU A 85 14.25 -25.37 3.98
C GLU A 85 15.09 -24.74 2.86
N SER A 86 14.58 -24.65 1.63
CA SER A 86 15.34 -24.06 0.52
C SER A 86 15.43 -22.53 0.57
N PHE A 87 16.53 -21.98 0.06
CA PHE A 87 16.68 -20.55 -0.16
C PHE A 87 15.90 -20.12 -1.40
N VAL A 88 15.02 -19.14 -1.25
CA VAL A 88 14.20 -18.58 -2.33
C VAL A 88 14.84 -17.30 -2.84
N ARG A 89 14.92 -17.15 -4.17
CA ARG A 89 15.38 -15.91 -4.78
C ARG A 89 14.29 -14.85 -4.63
N VAL A 90 14.60 -13.74 -3.96
CA VAL A 90 13.65 -12.65 -3.67
C VAL A 90 13.90 -11.39 -4.50
N LYS A 91 15.10 -11.25 -5.08
CA LYS A 91 15.46 -10.08 -5.91
C LYS A 91 16.58 -10.41 -6.87
N SER A 92 16.51 -9.84 -8.08
CA SER A 92 17.62 -9.79 -9.03
C SER A 92 18.10 -8.35 -9.17
N LEU A 93 19.41 -8.13 -9.10
CA LEU A 93 20.06 -6.83 -9.17
C LEU A 93 21.13 -6.86 -10.26
N SER A 94 20.97 -6.06 -11.30
CA SER A 94 22.04 -5.82 -12.26
C SER A 94 23.02 -4.81 -11.67
N LYS A 95 24.31 -5.17 -11.59
CA LYS A 95 25.39 -4.28 -11.17
C LYS A 95 26.49 -4.26 -12.23
N LYS A 96 27.42 -3.30 -12.15
CA LYS A 96 28.56 -3.17 -13.09
C LYS A 96 29.39 -4.45 -13.29
N ARG A 97 29.36 -5.40 -12.33
CA ARG A 97 30.09 -6.68 -12.37
C ARG A 97 29.21 -7.89 -12.72
N GLY A 98 27.98 -7.68 -13.18
CA GLY A 98 27.07 -8.75 -13.59
C GLY A 98 25.75 -8.78 -12.82
N LEU A 99 25.03 -9.90 -12.96
CA LEU A 99 23.73 -10.14 -12.35
C LEU A 99 23.90 -10.76 -10.96
N PHE A 100 23.34 -10.12 -9.93
CA PHE A 100 23.36 -10.61 -8.56
C PHE A 100 21.95 -11.00 -8.13
N HIS A 101 21.83 -12.15 -7.46
CA HIS A 101 20.57 -12.62 -6.91
C HIS A 101 20.61 -12.57 -5.39
N LYS A 102 19.57 -11.99 -4.78
CA LYS A 102 19.35 -12.03 -3.34
C LYS A 102 18.48 -13.23 -3.02
N TYR A 103 18.97 -14.09 -2.14
CA TYR A 103 18.26 -15.25 -1.64
C TYR A 103 17.88 -15.08 -0.17
N ARG A 104 16.76 -15.69 0.24
CA ARG A 104 16.30 -15.70 1.62
C ARG A 104 15.77 -17.08 1.98
N LYS A 105 16.10 -17.56 3.18
CA LYS A 105 15.45 -18.73 3.76
C LYS A 105 14.13 -18.26 4.37
N PHE A 106 13.04 -18.87 3.95
CA PHE A 106 11.73 -18.61 4.53
C PHE A 106 11.41 -19.68 5.57
N ASP A 107 10.99 -19.22 6.74
CA ASP A 107 10.45 -20.05 7.81
C ASP A 107 8.93 -20.01 7.72
N LEU A 108 8.28 -21.18 7.76
CA LEU A 108 6.85 -21.29 7.53
C LEU A 108 6.05 -20.50 8.58
N ALA A 109 6.43 -20.59 9.86
CA ALA A 109 5.78 -19.85 10.93
C ALA A 109 5.88 -18.34 10.72
N ARG A 110 7.03 -17.87 10.23
CA ARG A 110 7.22 -16.46 9.87
C ARG A 110 6.40 -16.05 8.66
N MET A 111 6.30 -16.90 7.64
CA MET A 111 5.47 -16.63 6.46
C MET A 111 4.00 -16.50 6.84
N GLU A 112 3.49 -17.39 7.68
CA GLU A 112 2.12 -17.34 8.20
C GLU A 112 1.89 -16.03 8.95
N ALA A 113 2.80 -15.66 9.86
CA ALA A 113 2.71 -14.39 10.59
C ALA A 113 2.75 -13.16 9.66
N ASP A 114 3.58 -13.17 8.62
CA ASP A 114 3.66 -12.07 7.66
C ASP A 114 2.37 -11.97 6.81
N VAL A 115 1.77 -13.10 6.41
CA VAL A 115 0.49 -13.14 5.69
C VAL A 115 -0.64 -12.62 6.57
N ASP A 116 -0.68 -13.04 7.84
CA ASP A 116 -1.65 -12.55 8.81
C ASP A 116 -1.48 -11.05 9.04
N PHE A 117 -0.25 -10.55 9.14
CA PHE A 117 0.03 -9.12 9.25
C PHE A 117 -0.48 -8.34 8.02
N ILE A 118 -0.25 -8.85 6.80
CA ILE A 118 -0.75 -8.22 5.57
C ILE A 118 -2.28 -8.14 5.60
N ARG A 119 -2.95 -9.21 6.02
CA ARG A 119 -4.41 -9.25 6.15
C ARG A 119 -4.91 -8.24 7.19
N GLN A 120 -4.32 -8.24 8.39
CA GLN A 120 -4.68 -7.33 9.46
C GLN A 120 -4.45 -5.87 9.07
N SER A 121 -3.37 -5.57 8.34
CA SER A 121 -3.09 -4.22 7.83
C SER A 121 -4.19 -3.71 6.90
N ARG A 122 -4.77 -4.59 6.07
CA ARG A 122 -5.90 -4.24 5.20
C ARG A 122 -7.14 -3.94 6.03
N ASP A 123 -7.45 -4.78 7.01
CA ASP A 123 -8.62 -4.62 7.86
C ASP A 123 -8.48 -3.34 8.73
N GLU A 124 -7.28 -3.03 9.22
CA GLU A 124 -6.96 -1.77 9.91
C GLU A 124 -7.13 -0.55 8.99
N LEU A 125 -6.67 -0.63 7.74
CA LEU A 125 -6.85 0.44 6.76
C LEU A 125 -8.34 0.72 6.51
N GLN A 126 -9.16 -0.33 6.38
CA GLN A 126 -10.61 -0.18 6.21
C GLN A 126 -11.24 0.47 7.45
N ALA A 127 -10.96 -0.03 8.64
CA ALA A 127 -11.49 0.55 9.88
C ALA A 127 -11.00 1.98 10.12
N PHE A 128 -9.80 2.34 9.66
CA PHE A 128 -9.33 3.71 9.68
C PHE A 128 -10.09 4.58 8.67
N HIS A 129 -10.32 4.07 7.46
CA HIS A 129 -11.08 4.77 6.43
C HIS A 129 -12.50 5.11 6.90
N GLU A 130 -13.18 4.16 7.53
CA GLU A 130 -14.50 4.39 8.12
C GLU A 130 -14.44 5.52 9.16
N ARG A 131 -13.53 5.44 10.14
CA ARG A 131 -13.37 6.48 11.18
C ARG A 131 -13.08 7.87 10.63
N ILE A 132 -12.23 7.98 9.60
CA ILE A 132 -11.88 9.28 9.04
C ILE A 132 -13.02 9.86 8.20
N MET A 133 -13.79 9.02 7.50
CA MET A 133 -14.99 9.43 6.78
C MET A 133 -16.11 9.85 7.74
N ASP A 134 -16.26 9.16 8.87
CA ASP A 134 -17.20 9.55 9.93
C ASP A 134 -16.84 10.92 10.50
N GLN A 135 -15.55 11.20 10.71
CA GLN A 135 -15.09 12.51 11.15
C GLN A 135 -15.36 13.58 10.08
N ALA A 136 -15.07 13.30 8.81
CA ALA A 136 -15.22 14.25 7.70
C ALA A 136 -16.69 14.61 7.39
N TYR A 137 -17.59 13.62 7.45
CA TYR A 137 -18.95 13.75 6.94
C TYR A 137 -20.04 13.50 7.99
N GLY A 138 -19.68 13.18 9.23
CA GLY A 138 -20.63 12.96 10.32
C GLY A 138 -21.60 11.80 10.09
N ARG A 139 -21.19 10.78 9.31
CA ARG A 139 -22.00 9.56 9.12
C ARG A 139 -21.99 8.76 10.43
N ALA A 140 -23.02 8.98 11.25
CA ALA A 140 -23.44 8.08 12.32
C ALA A 140 -24.78 7.45 11.93
#